data_AF-A0A8T4IHS5-F1
#
_entry.id   AF-A0A8T4IHS5-F1
#
_cell.length_a   1.000
_cell.length_b   1.000
_cell.length_c   1.000
_cell.angle_alpha   90.00
_cell.angle_beta   90.00
_cell.angle_gamma   90.00
#
_symmetry.space_group_name_H-M   'P 1'
#
loop_
_entity.id
_entity.type
_entity.pdbx_description
1 polymer ?
#
loop_
_entity_poly.entity_id
_entity_poly.type
_entity_poly.pdbx_seq_one_letter_code
_entity_poly.pdbx_strand_id
1 'polypeptide(L)' 'MYHYRQPLVPGRTGYRIAYRMHETNHCPGCGKTQWVVGRMTAECSFCHTALPINEGGMTGVGLIRASGRPSVEPEPMAA' A
#
# COMPACT_ATOMS: atom_id res chain seq x y z
N MET A 1 -1.03 -4.42 -30.31
CA MET A 1 -1.27 -5.10 -29.02
C MET A 1 -1.21 -4.06 -27.92
N TYR A 2 -2.34 -3.74 -27.27
CA TYR A 2 -2.36 -2.80 -26.15
C TYR A 2 -2.03 -3.59 -24.87
N HIS A 3 -0.87 -3.34 -24.28
CA HIS A 3 -0.54 -3.89 -22.97
C HIS A 3 -1.47 -3.23 -21.94
N TYR A 4 -2.48 -3.97 -21.49
CA TYR A 4 -3.34 -3.56 -20.40
C TYR A 4 -2.49 -3.51 -19.13
N ARG A 5 -1.96 -2.34 -18.82
CA ARG A 5 -1.22 -2.09 -17.57
C ARG A 5 -2.27 -2.17 -16.45
N GLN A 6 -2.42 -3.35 -15.85
CA GLN A 6 -3.36 -3.53 -14.75
C GLN A 6 -3.02 -2.52 -13.63
N PRO A 7 -4.02 -1.79 -13.12
CA PRO A 7 -3.81 -0.92 -11.98
C PRO A 7 -3.29 -1.75 -10.80
N LEU A 8 -2.24 -1.26 -10.16
CA LEU A 8 -1.80 -1.80 -8.87
C LEU A 8 -2.94 -1.60 -7.87
N VAL A 9 -3.68 -2.67 -7.57
CA VAL A 9 -4.77 -2.63 -6.57
C VAL A 9 -4.12 -2.68 -5.18
N PRO A 10 -4.19 -1.61 -4.38
CA PRO A 10 -3.60 -1.60 -3.05
C PRO A 10 -4.23 -2.70 -2.19
N GLY A 11 -3.41 -3.58 -1.60
CA GLY A 11 -3.85 -4.65 -0.70
C GLY A 11 -4.09 -6.04 -1.31
N ARG A 12 -4.08 -6.19 -2.64
CA ARG A 12 -4.12 -7.53 -3.29
C ARG A 12 -2.77 -8.23 -3.33
N THR A 13 -1.68 -7.46 -3.40
CA THR A 13 -0.30 -7.94 -3.32
C THR A 13 0.26 -7.62 -1.94
N GLY A 14 1.07 -8.52 -1.36
CA GLY A 14 1.76 -8.23 -0.08
C GLY A 14 2.67 -7.00 -0.13
N TYR A 15 3.00 -6.53 -1.35
CA TYR A 15 3.70 -5.29 -1.58
C TYR A 15 2.78 -4.07 -1.35
N ARG A 16 3.03 -3.33 -0.27
CA ARG A 16 2.40 -2.03 0.02
C ARG A 16 3.45 -0.94 -0.14
N ILE A 17 3.25 -0.05 -1.11
CA ILE A 17 4.08 1.14 -1.27
C ILE A 17 3.75 2.08 -0.11
N ALA A 18 4.75 2.41 0.70
CA ALA A 18 4.61 3.29 1.85
C ALA A 18 5.74 4.31 1.84
N TYR A 19 5.44 5.50 2.34
CA TYR A 19 6.44 6.54 2.57
C TYR A 19 7.33 6.14 3.76
N ARG A 20 8.64 6.14 3.56
CA ARG A 20 9.64 5.82 4.59
C ARG A 20 10.22 7.10 5.16
N MET A 21 10.14 7.29 6.48
CA MET A 21 10.82 8.44 7.08
C MET A 21 12.33 8.29 6.91
N HIS A 22 13.02 9.41 6.74
CA HIS A 22 14.49 9.47 6.63
C HIS A 22 15.11 8.83 5.38
N GLU A 23 14.29 8.43 4.40
CA GLU A 23 14.76 7.95 3.09
C GLU A 23 14.28 8.87 1.96
N THR A 24 15.00 8.85 0.84
CA THR A 24 14.53 9.51 -0.40
C THR A 24 13.38 8.72 -1.00
N ASN A 25 12.16 9.27 -0.93
CA ASN A 25 10.97 8.63 -1.46
C ASN A 25 10.65 9.17 -2.86
N HIS A 26 10.60 8.29 -3.85
CA HIS A 26 10.12 8.62 -5.20
C HIS A 26 8.61 8.36 -5.30
N CYS A 27 7.88 9.33 -5.83
CA CYS A 27 6.45 9.22 -6.04
C CYS A 27 6.15 8.16 -7.12
N PRO A 28 5.33 7.13 -6.85
CA PRO A 28 4.98 6.12 -7.86
C PRO A 28 4.09 6.68 -8.98
N GLY A 29 3.45 7.84 -8.79
CA GLY A 29 2.64 8.50 -9.80
C GLY A 29 3.45 9.31 -10.82
N CYS A 30 4.45 10.08 -10.37
CA CYS A 30 5.18 11.03 -11.22
C CYS A 30 6.71 11.01 -11.08
N GLY A 31 7.28 10.16 -10.22
CA GLY A 31 8.71 10.02 -9.98
C GLY A 31 9.39 11.14 -9.17
N LYS A 32 8.68 12.25 -8.90
CA LYS A 32 9.17 13.37 -8.06
C LYS A 32 9.34 12.95 -6.60
N THR A 33 10.12 13.74 -5.85
CA THR A 33 10.52 13.42 -4.46
C THR A 33 10.02 14.43 -3.43
N GLN A 34 9.22 15.42 -3.82
CA GLN A 34 8.65 16.38 -2.88
C GLN A 34 7.32 15.88 -2.31
N TRP A 35 7.19 15.98 -0.99
CA TRP A 35 6.06 15.48 -0.23
C TRP A 35 5.58 16.50 0.79
N VAL A 36 4.26 16.59 0.97
CA VAL A 36 3.60 17.17 2.14
C VAL A 36 3.35 16.01 3.11
N VAL A 37 4.09 15.98 4.21
CA VAL A 37 4.03 14.87 5.18
C VAL A 37 3.05 15.22 6.28
N GLY A 38 1.94 14.48 6.35
CA GLY A 38 0.95 14.57 7.42
C GLY A 38 1.20 13.55 8.53
N ARG A 39 0.18 13.32 9.37
CA ARG A 39 0.29 12.35 10.49
C ARG A 39 0.21 10.89 10.05
N MET A 40 -0.64 10.60 9.07
CA MET A 40 -0.93 9.22 8.61
C MET A 40 -0.42 8.94 7.20
N THR A 41 -0.30 10.00 6.39
CA THR A 41 0.01 9.92 4.96
C THR A 41 1.03 10.96 4.57
N ALA A 42 1.77 10.67 3.50
CA ALA A 42 2.57 11.65 2.78
C ALA A 42 1.95 11.85 1.38
N GLU A 43 1.70 13.09 0.99
CA GLU A 43 1.10 13.44 -0.30
C GLU A 43 2.13 14.08 -1.22
N CYS A 44 2.22 13.63 -2.47
CA CYS A 44 3.15 14.21 -3.44
C CYS A 44 2.70 15.63 -3.83
N SER A 45 3.58 16.62 -3.66
CA SER A 45 3.28 18.03 -3.94
C SER A 45 3.01 18.36 -5.42
N PHE A 46 3.22 17.41 -6.33
CA PHE A 46 3.05 17.62 -7.78
C PHE A 46 1.82 16.95 -8.37
N CYS A 47 1.54 15.71 -7.98
CA CYS A 47 0.47 14.90 -8.57
C CYS A 47 -0.55 14.40 -7.55
N HIS A 48 -0.46 14.86 -6.30
CA HIS A 48 -1.39 14.55 -5.21
C HIS A 48 -1.51 13.06 -4.87
N THR A 49 -0.57 12.22 -5.33
CA THR A 49 -0.51 10.81 -4.92
C THR A 49 -0.21 10.73 -3.43
N ALA A 50 -1.12 10.12 -2.66
CA ALA A 50 -0.96 9.90 -1.23
C ALA A 50 -0.48 8.48 -0.91
N LEU A 51 0.56 8.37 -0.09
CA LEU A 51 1.07 7.11 0.45
C LEU A 51 0.88 7.04 1.96
N PRO A 52 0.60 5.84 2.53
CA PRO A 52 0.64 5.65 3.97
C PRO A 52 2.08 5.78 4.50
N ILE A 53 2.26 6.31 5.70
CA ILE A 53 3.57 6.39 6.36
C ILE A 53 3.90 5.03 6.98
N ASN A 54 5.04 4.43 6.61
CA ASN A 54 5.45 3.09 7.05
C ASN A 54 5.65 2.99 8.57
N GLU A 55 6.11 4.09 9.18
CA GLU A 55 6.34 4.21 10.62
C GLU A 55 5.10 4.74 11.36
N GLY A 56 4.07 5.17 10.63
CA GLY A 56 2.76 5.57 11.13
C GLY A 56 1.88 4.37 11.43
N GLY A 57 2.47 3.33 12.04
CA GLY A 57 1.74 2.18 12.52
C GLY A 57 0.67 2.67 13.48
N MET A 58 -0.60 2.42 13.15
CA MET A 58 -1.69 2.63 14.08
C MET A 58 -1.48 1.65 15.25
N THR A 59 -0.76 2.10 16.27
CA THR A 59 -0.48 1.32 17.49
C THR A 59 -1.35 1.93 18.57
N GLY A 60 -2.49 1.28 18.84
CA GLY A 60 -3.47 1.75 19.81
C GLY A 60 -4.44 0.63 20.16
N VAL A 61 -4.93 0.63 21.40
CA VAL A 61 -5.93 -0.33 21.87
C VAL A 61 -7.20 -0.16 21.03
N GLY A 62 -7.58 -1.18 20.25
CA GLY A 62 -8.83 -1.17 19.45
C GLY A 62 -8.70 -1.35 17.95
N LEU A 63 -7.49 -1.60 17.42
CA LEU A 63 -7.30 -1.79 15.99
C LEU A 63 -7.36 -3.27 15.63
N ILE A 64 -8.58 -3.70 15.29
CA ILE A 64 -8.85 -5.03 14.76
C ILE A 64 -7.98 -5.22 13.51
N ARG A 65 -6.96 -6.08 13.62
CA ARG A 65 -6.29 -6.65 12.45
C ARG A 65 -7.31 -7.50 11.72
N ALA A 66 -7.88 -6.98 10.64
CA ALA A 66 -8.61 -7.80 9.67
C ALA A 66 -7.61 -8.68 8.90
N SER A 67 -6.97 -9.62 9.59
CA SER A 67 -6.20 -10.70 9.00
C SER A 67 -6.88 -12.02 9.32
N GLY A 68 -8.14 -12.14 8.93
CA GLY A 68 -8.81 -13.41 8.73
C GLY A 68 -8.90 -13.68 7.24
N ARG A 69 -7.89 -14.32 6.63
CA ARG A 69 -8.15 -15.10 5.42
C ARG A 69 -8.65 -16.47 5.92
N PRO A 70 -9.89 -16.89 5.63
CA PRO A 70 -10.21 -18.30 5.77
C PRO A 70 -9.31 -19.09 4.80
N SER A 71 -8.66 -20.12 5.31
CA SER A 71 -7.97 -21.12 4.50
C SER A 71 -8.99 -21.71 3.52
N VAL A 72 -8.84 -21.44 2.23
CA VAL A 72 -9.51 -22.27 1.23
C VAL A 72 -8.68 -23.54 1.16
N GLU A 73 -9.08 -24.56 1.92
CA GLU A 73 -8.61 -25.93 1.70
C GLU A 73 -9.14 -26.39 0.34
N PRO A 74 -8.31 -26.85 -0.60
CA PRO A 74 -8.80 -27.40 -1.85
C PRO A 74 -9.56 -28.70 -1.55
N GLU A 75 -10.81 -28.79 -2.00
CA GLU A 75 -11.58 -30.04 -1.99
C GLU A 75 -10.73 -31.18 -2.59
N PRO A 76 -10.71 -32.38 -1.96
CA PRO A 76 -10.05 -33.52 -2.57
C PRO A 76 -10.75 -33.85 -3.89
N MET A 77 -9.97 -33.85 -4.97
CA MET A 77 -10.43 -34.33 -6.27
C MET A 77 -10.97 -35.75 -6.09
N ALA A 78 -12.28 -35.89 -6.22
CA ALA A 78 -12.96 -37.17 -6.24
C ALA A 78 -12.39 -38.04 -7.38
N ALA A 79 -12.05 -39.28 -7.04
CA ALA A 79 -11.85 -40.40 -7.96
C ALA A 79 -12.43 -41.66 -7.31
#